data_AF-A0A1J3FWK6-F1
#
_entry.id   AF-A0A1J3FWK6-F1
#
_cell.length_a   1.000
_cell.length_b   1.000
_cell.length_c   1.000
_cell.angle_alpha   90.00
_cell.angle_beta   90.00
_cell.angle_gamma   90.00
#
_symmetry.space_group_name_H-M   'P 1'
#
loop_
_entity.id
_entity.type
_entity.pdbx_description
1 polymer ?
#
loop_
_entity_poly.entity_id
_entity_poly.type
_entity_poly.pdbx_seq_one_letter_code
_entity_poly.pdbx_strand_id
1 'polypeptide(L)'
;TTPQDFINFLCNEEKKSRKLINIITRSNISDACKNPSPYLNYPSIIAYFTSDQSGPKIFRRTLTNVGEAKRSYTVRVRGLKGLNVVVEPKRLMFSEKNERLSYTVGLETPIALRENVIYGLVSWVDDEDAE
;
A
#
# COMPACT_ATOMS: atom_id res chain seq x y z
N THR A 1 4.30 4.95 9.60
CA THR A 1 4.77 5.91 8.57
C THR A 1 5.51 7.01 9.28
N THR A 2 6.67 7.38 8.78
CA THR A 2 7.55 8.41 9.34
C THR A 2 7.51 9.66 8.45
N PRO A 3 7.92 10.85 8.94
CA PRO A 3 8.06 12.04 8.10
C PRO A 3 8.94 11.79 6.86
N GLN A 4 9.98 10.96 7.01
CA GLN A 4 10.88 10.60 5.91
C GLN A 4 10.19 9.79 4.81
N ASP A 5 9.16 9.00 5.14
CA ASP A 5 8.39 8.25 4.14
C ASP A 5 7.61 9.19 3.20
N PHE A 6 7.09 10.30 3.73
CA PHE A 6 6.42 11.33 2.92
C PHE A 6 7.41 12.07 2.02
N ILE A 7 8.61 12.36 2.51
CA ILE A 7 9.67 12.95 1.69
C ILE A 7 10.04 11.98 0.56
N ASN A 8 10.27 10.70 0.87
CA ASN A 8 10.58 9.68 -0.13
C ASN A 8 9.47 9.51 -1.17
N PHE A 9 8.20 9.64 -0.75
CA PHE A 9 7.05 9.66 -1.65
C PHE A 9 7.08 10.87 -2.58
N LEU A 10 7.23 12.08 -2.03
CA LEU A 10 7.35 13.31 -2.83
C LEU A 10 8.55 13.26 -3.79
N CYS A 11 9.68 12.70 -3.37
CA CYS A 11 10.85 12.50 -4.23
C CYS A 11 10.58 11.55 -5.41
N ASN A 12 9.71 10.56 -5.23
CA ASN A 12 9.31 9.67 -6.33
C ASN A 12 8.35 10.35 -7.30
N GLU A 13 7.39 11.14 -6.81
CA GLU A 13 6.44 11.85 -7.68
C GLU A 13 7.14 12.95 -8.47
N GLU A 14 7.95 13.76 -7.79
CA GLU A 14 8.55 14.98 -8.32
C GLU A 14 9.98 14.77 -8.83
N LYS A 15 10.29 13.60 -9.43
CA LYS A 15 11.64 13.12 -9.80
C LYS A 15 12.62 14.17 -10.37
N LYS A 16 12.11 15.25 -10.97
CA LYS A 16 12.87 16.33 -11.63
C LYS A 16 12.90 17.67 -10.88
N SER A 17 12.09 17.89 -9.83
CA SER A 17 11.92 19.19 -9.18
C SER A 17 12.40 19.22 -7.72
N ARG A 18 13.71 19.02 -7.52
CA ARG A 18 14.34 19.19 -6.19
C ARG A 18 14.06 20.56 -5.56
N LYS A 19 13.92 21.60 -6.38
CA LYS A 19 13.51 22.94 -5.92
C LYS A 19 12.11 22.92 -5.29
N LEU A 20 11.14 22.24 -5.90
CA LEU A 20 9.80 22.12 -5.36
C LEU A 20 9.79 21.34 -4.04
N ILE A 21 10.53 20.23 -3.96
CA ILE A 21 10.67 19.45 -2.73
C ILE A 21 11.26 20.31 -1.61
N ASN A 22 12.28 21.14 -1.90
CA ASN A 22 12.85 22.06 -0.92
C ASN A 22 11.86 23.14 -0.46
N ILE A 23 11.02 23.64 -1.38
CA ILE A 23 9.98 24.62 -1.05
C ILE A 23 8.92 23.99 -0.14
N ILE A 24 8.42 22.79 -0.48
CA ILE A 24 7.40 22.08 0.29
C ILE A 24 7.92 21.72 1.69
N THR A 25 9.15 21.20 1.76
CA THR A 25 9.76 20.80 3.04
C THR A 25 10.37 21.97 3.82
N ARG A 26 10.47 23.16 3.21
CA ARG A 26 11.16 24.35 3.74
C ARG A 26 12.58 24.07 4.22
N SER A 27 13.26 23.12 3.58
CA SER A 27 14.60 22.67 3.96
C SER A 27 15.40 22.28 2.71
N ASN A 28 16.72 22.36 2.79
CA ASN A 28 17.61 22.02 1.68
C ASN A 28 17.89 20.51 1.70
N ILE A 29 16.93 19.73 1.23
CA ILE A 29 16.86 18.27 1.39
C ILE A 29 17.40 17.55 0.14
N SER A 30 18.55 17.99 -0.41
CA SER A 30 19.18 17.25 -1.52
C SER A 30 19.51 15.81 -1.14
N ASP A 31 19.76 15.57 0.16
CA ASP A 31 20.23 14.29 0.68
C ASP A 31 19.13 13.46 1.35
N ALA A 32 17.90 13.98 1.50
CA ALA A 32 16.82 13.23 2.13
C ALA A 32 15.93 12.47 1.15
N CYS A 33 16.15 12.57 -0.17
CA CYS A 33 15.61 11.61 -1.14
C CYS A 33 16.42 10.29 -1.15
N LYS A 34 16.68 9.71 0.02
CA LYS A 34 17.57 8.53 0.16
C LYS A 34 17.01 7.31 -0.54
N ASN A 35 15.72 7.04 -0.34
CA ASN A 35 15.02 5.89 -0.88
C ASN A 35 13.66 6.31 -1.47
N PRO A 36 13.63 6.96 -2.65
CA PRO A 36 12.39 7.34 -3.30
C PRO A 36 11.49 6.13 -3.51
N SER A 37 10.20 6.25 -3.16
CA SER A 37 9.23 5.16 -3.26
C SER A 37 7.86 5.71 -3.66
N PRO A 38 7.18 5.14 -4.67
CA PRO A 38 5.79 5.49 -4.99
C PRO A 38 4.80 5.03 -3.92
N TYR A 39 5.24 4.23 -2.94
CA TYR A 39 4.37 3.56 -2.01
C TYR A 39 4.51 4.15 -0.60
N LEU A 40 3.49 4.90 -0.19
CA LEU A 40 3.28 5.28 1.20
C LEU A 40 2.56 4.14 1.94
N ASN A 41 2.96 3.85 3.18
CA ASN A 41 2.25 2.90 4.04
C ASN A 41 0.95 3.51 4.59
N TYR A 42 -0.01 3.74 3.70
CA TYR A 42 -1.28 4.40 3.97
C TYR A 42 -2.43 3.36 4.05
N PRO A 43 -3.45 3.54 4.92
CA PRO A 43 -4.51 2.55 5.12
C PRO A 43 -5.54 2.47 3.98
N SER A 44 -5.27 3.10 2.84
CA SER A 44 -6.07 2.99 1.63
C SER A 44 -5.17 2.82 0.40
N ILE A 45 -5.77 2.30 -0.67
CA ILE A 45 -5.12 2.05 -1.97
C ILE A 45 -5.99 2.69 -3.04
N ILE A 46 -5.35 3.40 -3.96
CA ILE A 46 -5.98 3.90 -5.19
C ILE A 46 -5.13 3.43 -6.38
N ALA A 47 -5.80 2.94 -7.42
CA ALA A 47 -5.16 2.44 -8.62
C ALA A 47 -5.91 3.00 -9.85
N TYR A 48 -5.18 3.70 -10.71
CA TYR A 48 -5.70 4.20 -11.98
C TYR A 48 -5.32 3.22 -13.08
N PHE A 49 -6.27 2.74 -13.87
CA PHE A 49 -5.99 1.90 -15.03
C PHE A 49 -6.29 2.69 -16.30
N THR A 50 -5.31 2.82 -17.18
CA THR A 50 -5.43 3.45 -18.50
C THR A 50 -5.30 2.39 -19.59
N SER A 51 -5.88 2.63 -20.76
CA SER A 51 -5.96 1.64 -21.85
C SER A 51 -4.60 1.19 -22.39
N ASP A 52 -3.55 1.96 -22.15
CA ASP A 52 -2.16 1.72 -22.55
C ASP A 52 -1.33 0.99 -21.48
N GLN A 53 -1.84 0.80 -20.27
CA GLN A 53 -1.12 0.13 -19.18
C GLN A 53 -1.43 -1.37 -19.16
N SER A 54 -0.37 -2.17 -19.31
CA SER A 54 -0.40 -3.63 -19.21
C SER A 54 0.21 -4.08 -17.88
N GLY A 55 -0.44 -5.07 -17.24
CA GLY A 55 0.09 -5.79 -16.08
C GLY A 55 -0.43 -5.32 -14.71
N PRO A 56 -0.09 -6.08 -13.65
CA PRO A 56 -0.59 -5.84 -12.30
C PRO A 56 0.08 -4.62 -11.65
N LYS A 57 -0.72 -3.84 -10.91
CA LYS A 57 -0.24 -2.81 -9.99
C LYS A 57 -0.07 -3.39 -8.60
N ILE A 58 1.15 -3.34 -8.08
CA ILE A 58 1.51 -3.98 -6.82
C ILE A 58 1.73 -2.92 -5.74
N PHE A 59 0.92 -2.97 -4.69
CA PHE A 59 0.99 -2.07 -3.54
C PHE A 59 1.55 -2.81 -2.33
N ARG A 60 2.72 -2.39 -1.84
CA ARG A 60 3.28 -2.94 -0.59
C ARG A 60 2.75 -2.16 0.61
N ARG A 61 2.38 -2.90 1.67
CA ARG A 61 1.95 -2.36 2.96
C ARG A 61 2.67 -3.09 4.08
N THR A 62 2.84 -2.41 5.21
CA THR A 62 3.43 -2.95 6.42
C THR A 62 2.48 -2.68 7.57
N LEU A 63 2.05 -3.75 8.24
CA LEU A 63 1.24 -3.67 9.44
C LEU A 63 2.16 -3.82 10.65
N THR A 64 1.81 -3.13 11.72
CA THR A 64 2.41 -3.30 13.05
C THR A 64 1.34 -3.86 13.96
N ASN A 65 1.62 -4.99 14.62
CA ASN A 65 0.70 -5.50 15.64
C ASN A 65 0.75 -4.60 16.87
N VAL A 66 -0.36 -3.92 17.18
CA VAL A 66 -0.48 -3.07 18.37
C VAL A 66 -1.27 -3.74 19.51
N GLY A 67 -1.83 -4.92 19.25
CA GLY A 67 -2.59 -5.73 20.20
C GLY A 67 -1.70 -6.66 21.03
N GLU A 68 -2.26 -7.79 21.41
CA GLU A 68 -1.54 -8.84 22.16
C GLU A 68 -0.54 -9.58 21.26
N ALA A 69 0.45 -10.23 21.89
CA ALA A 69 1.39 -11.10 21.18
C ALA A 69 0.68 -12.37 20.67
N LYS A 70 1.29 -13.05 19.68
CA LYS A 70 0.79 -14.31 19.10
C LYS A 70 -0.62 -14.19 18.49
N ARG A 71 -0.80 -13.23 17.58
CA ARG A 71 -2.06 -13.00 16.86
C ARG A 71 -1.90 -13.35 15.38
N SER A 72 -2.90 -14.02 14.82
CA SER A 72 -2.94 -14.35 13.40
C SER A 72 -4.16 -13.74 12.73
N TYR A 73 -3.94 -13.16 11.55
CA TYR A 73 -4.99 -12.50 10.79
C TYR A 73 -5.04 -13.09 9.38
N THR A 74 -6.26 -13.36 8.91
CA THR A 74 -6.51 -13.81 7.53
C THR A 74 -7.12 -12.69 6.70
N VAL A 75 -6.63 -12.53 5.47
CA VAL A 75 -7.15 -11.51 4.56
C VAL A 75 -8.54 -11.88 4.04
N ARG A 76 -9.43 -10.89 4.00
CA ARG A 76 -10.72 -10.94 3.30
C ARG A 76 -10.81 -9.79 2.30
N VAL A 77 -11.27 -10.09 1.09
CA VAL A 77 -11.47 -9.11 0.01
C VAL A 77 -12.95 -9.02 -0.34
N ARG A 78 -13.49 -7.81 -0.44
CA ARG A 78 -14.90 -7.54 -0.81
C ARG A 78 -15.00 -6.41 -1.83
N GLY A 79 -16.06 -6.40 -2.64
CA GLY A 79 -16.42 -5.29 -3.53
C GLY A 79 -15.73 -5.25 -4.89
N LEU A 80 -14.41 -5.52 -4.95
CA LEU A 80 -13.51 -5.41 -6.14
C LEU A 80 -13.82 -6.38 -7.30
N LYS A 81 -15.11 -6.61 -7.60
CA LYS A 81 -15.58 -7.44 -8.69
C LYS A 81 -15.11 -6.85 -10.02
N GLY A 82 -14.68 -7.71 -10.93
CA GLY A 82 -14.14 -7.30 -12.23
C GLY A 82 -12.65 -6.97 -12.22
N LEU A 83 -12.00 -6.89 -11.05
CA LEU A 83 -10.54 -6.85 -10.94
C LEU A 83 -10.00 -8.23 -10.55
N ASN A 84 -8.84 -8.57 -11.09
CA ASN A 84 -8.00 -9.63 -10.54
C ASN A 84 -7.25 -9.05 -9.33
N VAL A 85 -7.55 -9.57 -8.14
CA VAL A 85 -6.98 -9.09 -6.87
C VAL A 85 -6.20 -10.21 -6.22
N VAL A 86 -4.91 -9.98 -5.99
CA VAL A 86 -4.00 -10.92 -5.35
C VAL A 86 -3.45 -10.27 -4.08
N VAL A 87 -3.60 -10.93 -2.94
CA VAL A 87 -2.99 -10.47 -1.68
C VAL A 87 -2.03 -11.54 -1.16
N GLU A 88 -0.79 -11.14 -0.89
CA GLU A 88 0.27 -12.05 -0.44
C GLU A 88 1.06 -11.48 0.75
N PRO A 89 1.27 -12.26 1.83
CA PRO A 89 0.65 -13.56 2.09
C PRO A 89 -0.85 -13.43 2.38
N LYS A 90 -1.61 -14.54 2.34
CA LYS A 90 -3.04 -14.56 2.71
C LYS A 90 -3.29 -14.56 4.23
N ARG A 91 -2.26 -14.86 5.02
CA ARG A 91 -2.29 -14.93 6.48
C ARG A 91 -1.04 -14.25 7.03
N LEU A 92 -1.19 -13.44 8.05
CA LEU A 92 -0.10 -12.81 8.79
C LEU A 92 -0.09 -13.33 10.22
N MET A 93 1.07 -13.78 10.69
CA MET A 93 1.24 -14.35 12.04
C MET A 93 2.23 -13.49 12.82
N PHE A 94 1.75 -12.68 13.74
CA PHE A 94 2.56 -11.86 14.62
C PHE A 94 2.89 -12.65 15.88
N SER A 95 4.16 -12.98 16.07
CA SER A 95 4.72 -13.62 17.26
C SER A 95 4.74 -12.69 18.47
N GLU A 96 5.00 -11.39 18.26
CA GLU A 96 5.22 -10.42 19.34
C GLU A 96 4.40 -9.13 19.16
N LYS A 97 4.22 -8.40 20.25
CA LYS A 97 3.66 -7.04 20.21
C LYS A 97 4.66 -6.10 19.54
N ASN A 98 4.16 -5.20 18.71
CA ASN A 98 4.91 -4.28 17.85
C ASN A 98 5.71 -4.93 16.72
N GLU A 99 5.57 -6.23 16.51
CA GLU A 99 6.14 -6.88 15.34
C GLU A 99 5.54 -6.30 14.05
N ARG A 100 6.39 -6.17 13.03
CA ARG A 100 6.04 -5.58 11.74
C ARG A 100 6.12 -6.62 10.64
N LEU A 101 5.01 -6.87 9.96
CA LEU A 101 4.95 -7.76 8.81
C LEU A 101 4.47 -7.00 7.58
N SER A 102 4.97 -7.38 6.42
CA SER A 102 4.58 -6.77 5.15
C SER A 102 3.73 -7.70 4.31
N TYR A 103 2.82 -7.11 3.55
CA TYR A 103 2.03 -7.80 2.53
C TYR A 103 1.96 -6.95 1.26
N THR A 104 1.58 -7.57 0.15
CA THR A 104 1.35 -6.92 -1.13
C THR A 104 -0.10 -7.09 -1.56
N VAL A 105 -0.64 -6.08 -2.23
CA VAL A 105 -1.91 -6.13 -2.95
C VAL A 105 -1.62 -5.90 -4.42
N GLY A 106 -1.77 -6.93 -5.23
CA GLY A 106 -1.74 -6.87 -6.69
C GLY A 106 -3.16 -6.61 -7.22
N LEU A 107 -3.31 -5.57 -8.03
CA LEU A 107 -4.54 -5.24 -8.73
C LEU A 107 -4.29 -5.26 -10.23
N GLU A 108 -5.06 -6.05 -10.96
CA GLU A 108 -4.98 -6.16 -12.41
C GLU A 108 -6.39 -6.11 -13.01
N THR A 109 -6.54 -5.41 -14.13
CA THR A 109 -7.81 -5.32 -14.84
C THR A 109 -7.79 -6.23 -16.08
N PRO A 110 -8.77 -7.13 -16.25
CA PRO A 110 -9.01 -7.74 -17.54
C PRO A 110 -9.49 -6.63 -18.49
N ILE A 111 -8.72 -6.40 -19.54
CA ILE A 111 -8.83 -5.36 -20.57
C ILE A 111 -10.29 -4.88 -20.77
N ALA A 112 -10.51 -3.58 -20.50
CA ALA A 112 -11.79 -2.83 -20.48
C ALA A 112 -12.67 -3.00 -19.22
N LEU A 113 -12.46 -2.12 -18.23
CA LEU A 113 -13.40 -1.93 -17.13
C LEU A 113 -14.75 -1.43 -17.68
N ARG A 114 -15.84 -2.07 -17.28
CA ARG A 114 -17.20 -1.63 -17.61
C ARG A 114 -17.64 -0.42 -16.77
N GLU A 115 -17.06 -0.29 -15.58
CA GLU A 115 -17.33 0.78 -14.63
C GLU A 115 -16.13 1.73 -14.55
N ASN A 116 -16.41 3.03 -14.45
CA ASN A 116 -15.37 4.06 -14.39
C ASN A 116 -14.62 4.06 -13.03
N VAL A 117 -15.28 3.61 -11.95
CA VAL A 117 -14.70 3.54 -10.61
C VAL A 117 -15.22 2.30 -9.91
N ILE A 118 -14.31 1.49 -9.37
CA ILE A 118 -14.64 0.27 -8.59
C ILE A 118 -14.19 0.49 -7.14
N TYR A 119 -15.07 0.17 -6.20
CA TYR A 119 -14.79 0.25 -4.77
C TYR A 119 -14.71 -1.14 -4.15
N GLY A 120 -13.91 -1.26 -3.10
CA GLY A 120 -13.86 -2.48 -2.32
C GLY A 120 -12.98 -2.36 -1.09
N LEU A 121 -12.87 -3.48 -0.37
CA LEU A 121 -12.19 -3.55 0.92
C LEU A 121 -11.22 -4.72 0.92
N VAL A 122 -10.02 -4.48 1.48
CA VAL A 122 -9.08 -5.50 1.92
C VAL A 122 -9.03 -5.40 3.44
N SER A 123 -9.50 -6.42 4.12
CA SER A 123 -9.62 -6.46 5.58
C SER A 123 -8.81 -7.61 6.15
N TRP A 124 -8.11 -7.36 7.25
CA TRP A 124 -7.43 -8.39 8.04
C TRP A 124 -8.35 -8.74 9.20
N VAL A 125 -8.84 -9.98 9.22
CA VAL A 125 -9.76 -10.47 10.25
C VAL A 125 -8.97 -11.36 11.20
N ASP A 126 -9.08 -11.12 12.51
CA ASP A 126 -8.47 -11.98 13.52
C ASP A 126 -9.04 -13.39 13.34
N ASP A 127 -8.16 -14.39 13.34
CA ASP A 127 -8.57 -15.78 13.20
C ASP A 127 -9.41 -16.24 14.42
N GLU A 128 -9.25 -15.59 15.58
CA GLU A 128 -10.06 -15.86 16.78
C GLU A 128 -11.47 -15.24 16.72
N ASP A 129 -11.65 -14.15 15.98
CA ASP A 129 -12.96 -13.49 15.78
C ASP A 129 -13.74 -14.06 14.58
N ALA A 130 -13.21 -15.09 13.92
CA ALA A 130 -13.78 -15.67 12.71
C ALA A 130 -14.79 -16.81 12.96
N GLU A 131 -15.10 -17.12 14.23
CA GLU A 131 -16.17 -18.04 14.68
C GLU A 131 -17.58 -17.43 14.61
#